data_AF-A0A4R4U1W7-F1
#
_entry.id   AF-A0A4R4U1W7-F1
#
_cell.length_a   1.000
_cell.length_b   1.000
_cell.length_c   1.000
_cell.angle_alpha   90.00
_cell.angle_beta   90.00
_cell.angle_gamma   90.00
#
_symmetry.space_group_name_H-M   'P 1'
#
loop_
_entity.id
_entity.type
_entity.pdbx_description
1 polymer ?
#
loop_
_entity_poly.entity_id
_entity_poly.type
_entity_poly.pdbx_seq_one_letter_code
_entity_poly.pdbx_strand_id
1 'polypeptide(L)'
;MVLAFALVTSLATGCRSEFFPSESGAAPELVADLRGTGRVLATTTTERYWDGHTEITDILVLDVGGSSFRDGLDKALGILRARGWEAEDPPHLWRTRLESDKWDGAWIAVEPLMNYEVATSEGFDEQLDTSNATLFKRLIKRNTSGHLVVVEAHPDPDN
;
A
#
# COMPACT_ATOMS: atom_id res chain seq x y z
N MET A 1 3.73 61.31 30.79
CA MET A 1 4.94 61.15 29.96
C MET A 1 5.62 59.86 30.43
N VAL A 2 5.28 58.72 29.81
CA VAL A 2 6.03 58.11 28.68
C VAL A 2 7.33 57.48 29.25
N LEU A 3 7.62 56.19 29.21
CA LEU A 3 7.15 55.10 28.34
C LEU A 3 7.48 53.74 29.02
N ALA A 4 6.61 52.76 28.85
CA ALA A 4 6.77 51.37 29.26
C ALA A 4 7.86 50.66 28.43
N PHE A 5 8.74 49.90 29.08
CA PHE A 5 9.62 48.92 28.42
C PHE A 5 9.12 47.52 28.77
N ALA A 6 7.93 47.18 28.26
CA ALA A 6 7.51 45.80 28.15
C ALA A 6 8.29 45.20 26.98
N LEU A 7 9.40 44.53 27.30
CA LEU A 7 10.16 43.74 26.35
C LEU A 7 9.28 42.55 25.96
N VAL A 8 8.47 42.75 24.92
CA VAL A 8 7.68 41.70 24.27
C VAL A 8 8.68 40.72 23.66
N THR A 9 9.00 39.67 24.40
CA THR A 9 9.51 38.41 23.86
C THR A 9 8.42 37.83 22.97
N SER A 10 8.32 38.34 21.74
CA SER A 10 7.67 37.64 20.64
C SER A 10 8.50 36.39 20.36
N LEU A 11 8.26 35.36 21.16
CA LEU A 11 8.34 33.98 20.72
C LEU A 11 7.40 33.91 19.52
N ALA A 12 7.93 34.18 18.33
CA ALA A 12 7.45 33.55 17.14
C ALA A 12 7.67 32.04 17.35
N THR A 13 6.75 31.42 18.09
CA THR A 13 6.39 30.03 17.91
C THR A 13 5.84 29.94 16.49
N GLY A 14 6.76 30.00 15.51
CA GLY A 14 6.51 29.35 14.25
C GLY A 14 6.23 27.91 14.64
N CYS A 15 4.97 27.52 14.56
CA CYS A 15 4.59 26.12 14.54
C CYS A 15 5.35 25.52 13.37
N ARG A 16 6.57 25.04 13.62
CA ARG A 16 7.31 24.25 12.66
C ARG A 16 6.50 22.96 12.52
N SER A 17 5.94 22.73 11.34
CA SER A 17 5.26 21.47 10.98
C SER A 17 6.17 20.25 11.20
N GLU A 18 7.48 20.46 11.34
CA GLU A 18 8.50 19.47 11.73
C GLU A 18 8.25 18.76 13.09
N PHE A 19 7.31 19.22 13.94
CA PHE A 19 7.08 18.62 15.27
C PHE A 19 5.90 17.64 15.36
N PHE A 20 5.08 17.52 14.32
CA PHE A 20 3.97 16.57 14.33
C PHE A 20 4.15 15.60 13.16
N PRO A 21 4.73 14.41 13.41
CA PRO A 21 4.75 13.37 12.38
C PRO A 21 3.33 13.15 11.88
N SER A 22 3.14 13.16 10.56
CA SER A 22 1.87 12.86 9.93
C SER A 22 1.90 11.42 9.42
N GLU A 23 0.78 10.72 9.56
CA GLU A 23 0.61 9.36 9.08
C GLU A 23 -0.53 9.36 8.05
N SER A 24 -0.31 8.75 6.90
CA SER A 24 -1.36 8.45 5.93
C SER A 24 -1.50 6.94 5.77
N GLY A 25 -2.71 6.47 5.58
CA GLY A 25 -3.00 5.07 5.31
C GLY A 25 -4.30 4.93 4.53
N ALA A 26 -4.48 3.79 3.89
CA ALA A 26 -5.72 3.50 3.19
C ALA A 26 -6.92 3.56 4.15
N ALA A 27 -8.06 4.08 3.66
CA ALA A 27 -9.29 4.08 4.45
C ALA A 27 -9.66 2.65 4.89
N PRO A 28 -10.08 2.40 6.15
CA PRO A 28 -10.44 1.06 6.61
C PRO A 28 -11.53 0.40 5.75
N GLU A 29 -12.45 1.19 5.20
CA GLU A 29 -13.52 0.74 4.32
C GLU A 29 -12.99 0.31 2.95
N LEU A 30 -11.92 0.96 2.45
CA LEU A 30 -11.21 0.54 1.25
C LEU A 30 -10.56 -0.83 1.48
N VAL A 31 -9.83 -1.00 2.59
CA VAL A 31 -9.22 -2.28 2.93
C VAL A 31 -10.28 -3.39 3.09
N ALA A 32 -11.42 -3.07 3.71
CA ALA A 32 -12.54 -3.99 3.83
C ALA A 32 -13.15 -4.35 2.47
N ASP A 33 -13.25 -3.39 1.54
CA ASP A 33 -13.69 -3.62 0.16
C ASP A 33 -12.73 -4.59 -0.55
N LEU A 34 -11.42 -4.39 -0.46
CA LEU A 34 -10.43 -5.24 -1.14
C LEU A 34 -10.45 -6.71 -0.67
N ARG A 35 -10.90 -7.00 0.55
CA ARG A 35 -11.13 -8.38 1.02
C ARG A 35 -12.18 -9.14 0.21
N GLY A 36 -13.08 -8.42 -0.49
CA GLY A 36 -14.06 -9.01 -1.40
C GLY A 36 -13.47 -9.57 -2.70
N THR A 37 -12.18 -9.32 -2.99
CA THR A 37 -11.53 -9.76 -4.22
C THR A 37 -11.18 -11.25 -4.21
N GLY A 38 -11.00 -11.85 -3.04
CA GLY A 38 -10.67 -13.27 -2.91
C GLY A 38 -10.60 -13.73 -1.45
N ARG A 39 -10.15 -14.96 -1.24
CA ARG A 39 -9.93 -15.49 0.11
C ARG A 39 -8.63 -14.90 0.67
N VAL A 40 -8.74 -14.07 1.69
CA VAL A 40 -7.59 -13.50 2.39
C VAL A 40 -6.78 -14.60 3.08
N LEU A 41 -5.50 -14.71 2.75
CA LEU A 41 -4.56 -15.64 3.40
C LEU A 41 -3.72 -14.94 4.46
N ALA A 42 -3.41 -13.67 4.23
CA ALA A 42 -2.69 -12.83 5.16
C ALA A 42 -3.00 -11.36 4.89
N THR A 43 -2.85 -10.57 5.96
CA THR A 43 -2.86 -9.11 5.91
C THR A 43 -1.66 -8.63 6.70
N THR A 44 -0.98 -7.63 6.19
CA THR A 44 0.13 -6.95 6.86
C THR A 44 0.18 -5.50 6.40
N THR A 45 1.10 -4.72 6.97
CA THR A 45 1.37 -3.35 6.53
C THR A 45 2.86 -3.18 6.23
N THR A 46 3.18 -2.18 5.41
CA THR A 46 4.54 -1.63 5.32
C THR A 46 4.49 -0.15 5.62
N GLU A 47 5.53 0.35 6.28
CA GLU A 47 5.68 1.76 6.60
C GLU A 47 6.83 2.33 5.77
N ARG A 48 6.58 3.47 5.12
CA ARG A 48 7.62 4.23 4.44
C ARG A 48 7.66 5.64 5.02
N TYR A 49 8.82 6.04 5.51
CA TYR A 49 9.04 7.37 6.08
C TYR A 49 9.76 8.28 5.08
N TRP A 50 9.22 9.48 4.84
CA TRP A 50 9.88 10.56 4.09
C TRP A 50 9.44 11.92 4.64
N ASP A 51 10.37 12.88 4.73
CA ASP A 51 10.09 14.29 5.06
C ASP A 51 9.13 14.54 6.26
N GLY A 52 9.20 13.69 7.30
CA GLY A 52 8.33 13.84 8.49
C GLY A 52 6.94 13.19 8.35
N HIS A 53 6.71 12.48 7.24
CA HIS A 53 5.51 11.74 6.93
C HIS A 53 5.77 10.23 6.92
N THR A 54 4.86 9.46 7.49
CA THR A 54 4.85 7.99 7.41
C THR A 54 3.64 7.55 6.59
N GLU A 55 3.88 6.92 5.45
CA GLU A 55 2.84 6.20 4.71
C GLU A 55 2.75 4.77 5.18
N ILE A 56 1.52 4.35 5.44
CA ILE A 56 1.15 3.01 5.81
C ILE A 56 0.45 2.38 4.62
N THR A 57 1.11 1.43 3.98
CA THR A 57 0.52 0.62 2.91
C THR A 57 -0.10 -0.64 3.52
N ASP A 58 -1.39 -0.86 3.30
CA ASP A 58 -2.03 -2.13 3.66
C ASP A 58 -1.77 -3.18 2.58
N ILE A 59 -1.27 -4.35 2.96
CA ILE A 59 -0.95 -5.44 2.04
C ILE A 59 -1.82 -6.65 2.34
N LEU A 60 -2.54 -7.11 1.31
CA LEU A 60 -3.40 -8.29 1.37
C LEU A 60 -2.84 -9.37 0.43
N VAL A 61 -2.57 -10.56 0.97
CA VAL A 61 -2.27 -11.74 0.14
C VAL A 61 -3.56 -12.52 -0.05
N LEU A 62 -4.03 -12.59 -1.29
CA LEU A 62 -5.32 -13.16 -1.64
C LEU A 62 -5.16 -14.44 -2.48
N ASP A 63 -5.99 -15.42 -2.17
CA ASP A 63 -6.29 -16.54 -3.04
C ASP A 63 -7.57 -16.22 -3.83
N VAL A 64 -7.40 -15.90 -5.11
CA VAL A 64 -8.50 -15.56 -6.04
C VAL A 64 -8.95 -16.75 -6.89
N GLY A 65 -8.39 -17.94 -6.62
CA GLY A 65 -8.61 -19.16 -7.37
C GLY A 65 -8.04 -19.10 -8.78
N GLY A 66 -7.05 -19.93 -9.11
CA GLY A 66 -6.50 -19.97 -10.45
C GLY A 66 -5.62 -21.18 -10.72
N SER A 67 -5.34 -21.41 -12.00
CA SER A 67 -4.46 -22.50 -12.44
C SER A 67 -3.00 -22.07 -12.65
N SER A 68 -2.74 -20.75 -12.64
CA SER A 68 -1.42 -20.16 -12.83
C SER A 68 -1.36 -18.75 -12.22
N PHE A 69 -0.16 -18.17 -12.17
CA PHE A 69 0.04 -16.77 -11.75
C PHE A 69 -0.71 -15.77 -12.62
N ARG A 70 -0.69 -15.99 -13.95
CA ARG A 70 -1.37 -15.10 -14.90
C ARG A 70 -2.88 -15.20 -14.77
N ASP A 71 -3.40 -16.42 -14.66
CA ASP A 71 -4.84 -16.64 -14.43
C ASP A 71 -5.31 -16.04 -13.10
N GLY A 72 -4.50 -16.14 -12.03
CA GLY A 72 -4.77 -15.50 -10.75
C GLY A 72 -4.83 -13.97 -10.88
N LEU A 73 -3.81 -13.36 -11.49
CA LEU A 73 -3.76 -11.91 -11.73
C LEU A 73 -4.95 -11.44 -12.57
N ASP A 74 -5.22 -12.10 -13.70
CA ASP A 74 -6.32 -11.74 -14.61
C ASP A 74 -7.68 -11.82 -13.90
N LYS A 75 -7.89 -12.81 -13.02
CA LYS A 75 -9.12 -12.91 -12.21
C LYS A 75 -9.22 -11.82 -11.16
N ALA A 76 -8.13 -11.53 -10.44
CA ALA A 76 -8.11 -10.45 -9.46
C ALA A 76 -8.48 -9.12 -10.13
N LEU A 77 -7.84 -8.81 -11.26
CA LEU A 77 -8.11 -7.61 -12.04
C LEU A 77 -9.55 -7.60 -12.58
N GLY A 78 -10.07 -8.74 -13.04
CA GLY A 78 -11.46 -8.86 -13.49
C GLY A 78 -12.47 -8.54 -12.39
N ILE A 79 -12.25 -9.07 -11.17
CA ILE A 79 -13.09 -8.81 -10.00
C ILE A 79 -13.00 -7.34 -9.59
N LEU A 80 -11.81 -6.77 -9.54
CA LEU A 80 -11.60 -5.36 -9.19
C LEU A 80 -12.25 -4.43 -10.22
N ARG A 81 -12.07 -4.68 -11.53
CA ARG A 81 -12.73 -3.91 -12.59
C ARG A 81 -14.24 -3.96 -12.51
N ALA A 82 -14.81 -5.14 -12.23
CA ALA A 82 -16.25 -5.28 -12.01
C ALA A 82 -16.78 -4.47 -10.81
N ARG A 83 -15.87 -4.00 -9.94
CA ARG A 83 -16.17 -3.19 -8.75
C ARG A 83 -15.79 -1.72 -8.91
N GLY A 84 -15.45 -1.29 -10.14
CA GLY A 84 -15.15 0.11 -10.46
C GLY A 84 -13.69 0.52 -10.22
N TRP A 85 -12.77 -0.45 -10.23
CA TRP A 85 -11.33 -0.16 -10.28
C TRP A 85 -10.85 -0.11 -11.72
N GLU A 86 -10.17 0.96 -12.10
CA GLU A 86 -9.63 1.17 -13.45
C GLU A 86 -8.12 1.10 -13.41
N ALA A 87 -7.53 0.36 -14.35
CA ALA A 87 -6.07 0.25 -14.42
C ALA A 87 -5.48 1.51 -15.06
N GLU A 88 -4.35 1.98 -14.55
CA GLU A 88 -3.58 3.00 -15.24
C GLU A 88 -3.06 2.46 -16.58
N ASP A 89 -3.14 3.31 -17.61
CA ASP A 89 -2.59 3.03 -18.93
C ASP A 89 -1.26 3.78 -19.15
N PRO A 90 -0.19 3.12 -19.65
CA PRO A 90 -0.12 1.69 -19.97
C PRO A 90 0.16 0.81 -18.72
N PRO A 91 -0.36 -0.42 -18.68
CA PRO A 91 -0.14 -1.31 -17.54
C PRO A 91 1.33 -1.75 -17.44
N HIS A 92 1.88 -1.70 -16.23
CA HIS A 92 3.19 -2.26 -15.94
C HIS A 92 3.15 -3.80 -16.01
N LEU A 93 4.21 -4.40 -16.60
CA LEU A 93 4.25 -5.85 -16.92
C LEU A 93 4.19 -6.76 -15.68
N TRP A 94 4.62 -6.27 -14.53
CA TRP A 94 4.76 -7.05 -13.30
C TRP A 94 3.81 -6.58 -12.19
N ARG A 95 3.27 -5.36 -12.27
CA ARG A 95 2.39 -4.75 -11.27
C ARG A 95 1.37 -3.87 -11.98
N THR A 96 0.10 -4.01 -11.64
CA THR A 96 -0.96 -3.15 -12.19
C THR A 96 -1.42 -2.19 -11.12
N ARG A 97 -1.25 -0.89 -11.35
CA ARG A 97 -1.85 0.15 -10.53
C ARG A 97 -3.30 0.35 -10.97
N LEU A 98 -4.21 0.46 -10.01
CA LEU A 98 -5.62 0.77 -10.25
C LEU A 98 -6.10 1.89 -9.34
N GLU A 99 -7.01 2.68 -9.87
CA GLU A 99 -7.68 3.80 -9.20
C GLU A 99 -9.20 3.59 -9.25
N SER A 100 -9.95 4.34 -8.45
CA SER A 100 -11.41 4.27 -8.45
C SER A 100 -12.02 5.60 -8.04
N ASP A 101 -13.00 6.08 -8.81
CA ASP A 101 -13.80 7.27 -8.46
C ASP A 101 -14.48 7.17 -7.09
N LYS A 102 -14.71 5.94 -6.60
CA LYS A 102 -15.29 5.69 -5.28
C LYS A 102 -14.32 6.04 -4.14
N TRP A 103 -13.03 5.85 -4.38
CA TRP A 103 -11.96 5.98 -3.39
C TRP A 103 -11.03 7.11 -3.82
N ASP A 104 -11.55 8.33 -3.82
CA ASP A 104 -10.84 9.51 -4.31
C ASP A 104 -9.45 9.64 -3.67
N GLY A 105 -8.44 9.87 -4.51
CA GLY A 105 -7.03 9.94 -4.12
C GLY A 105 -6.34 8.61 -3.80
N ALA A 106 -7.07 7.57 -3.43
CA ALA A 106 -6.48 6.27 -3.11
C ALA A 106 -6.24 5.44 -4.37
N TRP A 107 -5.16 4.66 -4.35
CA TRP A 107 -4.84 3.73 -5.42
C TRP A 107 -4.43 2.37 -4.85
N ILE A 108 -4.59 1.33 -5.67
CA ILE A 108 -4.14 -0.01 -5.33
C ILE A 108 -3.13 -0.51 -6.33
N ALA A 109 -2.21 -1.35 -5.86
CA ALA A 109 -1.36 -2.14 -6.72
C ALA A 109 -1.74 -3.62 -6.62
N VAL A 110 -1.79 -4.28 -7.76
CA VAL A 110 -2.07 -5.71 -7.85
C VAL A 110 -0.93 -6.40 -8.58
N GLU A 111 -0.36 -7.42 -7.97
CA GLU A 111 0.72 -8.19 -8.58
C GLU A 111 0.74 -9.66 -8.14
N PRO A 112 1.38 -10.55 -8.91
CA PRO A 112 1.60 -11.93 -8.49
C PRO A 112 2.48 -12.00 -7.23
N LEU A 113 2.13 -12.86 -6.27
CA LEU A 113 2.94 -13.04 -5.05
C LEU A 113 4.40 -13.44 -5.33
N MET A 114 4.66 -14.11 -6.46
CA MET A 114 6.01 -14.53 -6.84
C MET A 114 6.98 -13.38 -7.14
N ASN A 115 6.48 -12.16 -7.41
CA ASN A 115 7.35 -11.01 -7.59
C ASN A 115 8.14 -10.68 -6.31
N TYR A 116 7.60 -11.01 -5.14
CA TYR A 116 8.26 -10.85 -3.85
C TYR A 116 9.35 -11.91 -3.62
N GLU A 117 9.38 -13.01 -4.38
CA GLU A 117 10.51 -13.95 -4.37
C GLU A 117 11.75 -13.29 -4.99
N VAL A 118 11.56 -12.64 -6.15
CA VAL A 118 12.62 -11.97 -6.91
C VAL A 118 13.22 -10.82 -6.11
N ALA A 119 12.38 -9.96 -5.53
CA ALA A 119 12.82 -8.82 -4.70
C ALA A 119 13.71 -9.27 -3.52
N THR A 120 13.35 -10.37 -2.84
CA THR A 120 14.14 -10.90 -1.71
C THR A 120 15.44 -11.60 -2.14
N SER A 121 15.58 -11.98 -3.41
CA SER A 121 16.76 -12.68 -3.94
C SER A 121 17.83 -11.75 -4.51
N GLU A 122 17.45 -10.55 -4.95
CA GLU A 122 18.34 -9.55 -5.54
C GLU A 122 18.84 -8.48 -4.55
N GLY A 123 18.51 -8.61 -3.26
CA GLY A 123 18.97 -7.66 -2.24
C GLY A 123 18.24 -6.32 -2.24
N PHE A 124 17.08 -6.22 -2.90
CA PHE A 124 16.14 -5.10 -2.77
C PHE A 124 15.34 -5.18 -1.45
N ASP A 125 16.04 -5.46 -0.36
CA ASP A 125 15.50 -5.77 0.98
C ASP A 125 15.06 -4.49 1.73
N GLU A 126 15.18 -3.31 1.13
CA GLU A 126 15.03 -2.04 1.86
C GLU A 126 13.58 -1.66 2.16
N GLN A 127 12.59 -2.38 1.62
CA GLN A 127 11.19 -1.95 1.69
C GLN A 127 10.20 -2.96 2.29
N LEU A 128 10.61 -4.22 2.46
CA LEU A 128 9.81 -5.23 3.14
C LEU A 128 10.39 -5.43 4.55
N ASP A 129 9.62 -5.08 5.58
CA ASP A 129 9.98 -5.50 6.93
C ASP A 129 10.21 -7.03 6.97
N THR A 130 11.23 -7.44 7.72
CA THR A 130 11.62 -8.83 7.97
C THR A 130 10.44 -9.75 8.34
N SER A 131 9.42 -9.22 9.02
CA SER A 131 8.16 -9.91 9.35
C SER A 131 7.38 -10.30 8.09
N ASN A 132 7.27 -9.37 7.13
CA ASN A 132 6.58 -9.56 5.85
C ASN A 132 7.36 -10.52 4.95
N ALA A 133 8.69 -10.41 4.92
CA ALA A 133 9.54 -11.31 4.15
C ALA A 133 9.37 -12.79 4.59
N THR A 134 9.28 -13.06 5.90
CA THR A 134 9.06 -14.41 6.42
C THR A 134 7.68 -14.94 6.05
N LEU A 135 6.64 -14.10 6.16
CA LEU A 135 5.28 -14.44 5.77
C LEU A 135 5.20 -14.78 4.28
N PHE A 136 5.73 -13.92 3.41
CA PHE A 136 5.70 -14.12 1.97
C PHE A 136 6.47 -15.36 1.55
N LYS A 137 7.67 -15.60 2.10
CA LYS A 137 8.43 -16.85 1.87
C LYS A 137 7.62 -18.09 2.24
N ARG A 138 6.88 -18.07 3.36
CA ARG A 138 6.00 -19.20 3.76
C ARG A 138 4.84 -19.40 2.78
N LEU A 139 4.23 -18.32 2.31
CA LEU A 139 3.10 -18.38 1.38
C LEU A 139 3.53 -18.81 -0.02
N ILE A 140 4.65 -18.28 -0.54
CA ILE A 140 5.27 -18.68 -1.81
C ILE A 140 5.57 -20.18 -1.80
N LYS A 141 6.21 -20.70 -0.74
CA LYS A 141 6.50 -22.14 -0.61
C LYS A 141 5.25 -23.02 -0.62
N ARG A 142 4.09 -22.50 -0.20
CA ARG A 142 2.81 -23.20 -0.20
C ARG A 142 2.01 -23.00 -1.50
N ASN A 143 2.40 -22.03 -2.32
CA ASN A 143 1.70 -21.63 -3.53
C ASN A 143 2.10 -22.49 -4.73
N THR A 144 1.73 -23.78 -4.71
CA THR A 144 2.10 -24.73 -5.76
C THR A 144 1.50 -24.43 -7.13
N SER A 145 0.43 -23.64 -7.19
CA SER A 145 -0.30 -23.27 -8.42
C SER A 145 -0.05 -21.83 -8.89
N GLY A 146 0.73 -21.04 -8.14
CA GLY A 146 1.12 -19.68 -8.54
C GLY A 146 0.01 -18.63 -8.50
N HIS A 147 -1.22 -18.97 -8.11
CA HIS A 147 -2.42 -18.13 -8.28
C HIS A 147 -2.65 -17.07 -7.18
N LEU A 148 -1.76 -17.01 -6.18
CA LEU A 148 -1.83 -15.99 -5.15
C LEU A 148 -1.43 -14.62 -5.71
N VAL A 149 -2.22 -13.62 -5.36
CA VAL A 149 -2.00 -12.22 -5.71
C VAL A 149 -1.77 -11.42 -4.45
N VAL A 150 -0.96 -10.38 -4.58
CA VAL A 150 -0.81 -9.34 -3.57
C VAL A 150 -1.60 -8.13 -4.04
N VAL A 151 -2.38 -7.57 -3.13
CA VAL A 151 -3.09 -6.31 -3.32
C VAL A 151 -2.58 -5.36 -2.26
N GLU A 152 -1.96 -4.27 -2.69
CA GLU A 152 -1.48 -3.20 -1.83
C GLU A 152 -2.42 -2.01 -1.93
N ALA A 153 -2.91 -1.50 -0.81
CA ALA A 153 -3.69 -0.27 -0.74
C ALA A 153 -2.80 0.87 -0.27
N HIS A 154 -2.68 1.87 -1.12
CA HIS A 154 -1.86 3.05 -0.86
C HIS A 154 -2.77 4.23 -0.56
N PRO A 155 -2.41 5.09 0.42
CA PRO A 155 -3.10 6.33 0.63
C PRO A 155 -2.87 7.30 -0.54
N ASP A 156 -3.73 8.32 -0.58
CA ASP A 156 -3.51 9.49 -1.42
C ASP A 156 -2.30 10.28 -0.88
N PRO A 157 -1.25 10.52 -1.69
CA PRO A 157 -0.12 11.35 -1.26
C PRO A 157 -0.49 12.82 -1.02
N ASP A 158 -1.65 13.29 -1.51
CA ASP A 158 -2.09 14.68 -1.43
C ASP A 158 -3.10 14.95 -0.28
N ASN A 159 -3.45 13.96 0.56
CA ASN A 159 -4.34 14.09 1.72
C ASN A 159 -3.64 13.94 3.09
#